data_AF-A0A0F8ZX68-F1
#
_entry.id   AF-A0A0F8ZX68-F1
#
_cell.length_a   1.000
_cell.length_b   1.000
_cell.length_c   1.000
_cell.angle_alpha   90.00
_cell.angle_beta   90.00
_cell.angle_gamma   90.00
#
_symmetry.space_group_name_H-M   'P 1'
#
loop_
_entity.id
_entity.type
_entity.pdbx_description
1 polymer ?
#
loop_
_entity_poly.entity_id
_entity_poly.type
_entity_poly.pdbx_seq_one_letter_code
_entity_poly.pdbx_strand_id
1 'polypeptide(L)'
;MSPPFFEYLCDEGHEVELEQNIKADPLTKCYFRVTVNAEEMEGVEGYGVPIKQRVCGAPCRRQLCKSSFALKGGGWSGDGYAKSGKGEL
;
A
#
# COMPACT_ATOMS: atom_id res chain seq x y z
N MET A 1 -23.06 -4.67 9.23
CA MET A 1 -21.61 -4.48 9.48
C MET A 1 -21.08 -3.61 8.36
N SER A 2 -20.50 -2.45 8.69
CA SER A 2 -19.80 -1.63 7.70
C SER A 2 -18.55 -2.36 7.20
N PRO A 3 -18.14 -2.17 5.94
CA PRO A 3 -16.91 -2.74 5.45
C PRO A 3 -15.70 -2.08 6.15
N PRO A 4 -14.57 -2.80 6.29
CA PRO A 4 -13.35 -2.19 6.80
C PRO A 4 -12.73 -1.25 5.76
N PHE A 5 -11.93 -0.31 6.26
CA PHE A 5 -11.04 0.50 5.45
C PHE A 5 -9.67 -0.18 5.37
N PHE A 6 -9.07 -0.13 4.19
CA PHE A 6 -7.71 -0.59 3.95
C PHE A 6 -6.85 0.55 3.43
N GLU A 7 -5.61 0.58 3.90
CA GLU A 7 -4.60 1.52 3.47
C GLU A 7 -3.79 0.90 2.33
N TYR A 8 -3.53 1.68 1.28
CA TYR A 8 -2.73 1.29 0.13
C TYR A 8 -1.65 2.32 -0.14
N LEU A 9 -0.47 1.84 -0.55
CA LEU A 9 0.65 2.67 -0.99
C LEU A 9 1.10 2.18 -2.37
N CYS A 10 1.30 3.11 -3.31
CA CYS A 10 1.92 2.81 -4.60
C CYS A 10 3.42 3.12 -4.63
N ASP A 11 4.14 2.60 -5.63
CA ASP A 11 5.58 2.85 -5.79
C ASP A 11 5.95 4.33 -6.00
N GLU A 12 5.03 5.15 -6.52
CA GLU A 12 5.21 6.60 -6.66
C GLU A 12 4.95 7.37 -5.34
N GLY A 13 4.62 6.68 -4.24
CA GLY A 13 4.40 7.29 -2.93
C GLY A 13 2.98 7.76 -2.62
N HIS A 14 2.00 7.51 -3.50
CA HIS A 14 0.60 7.87 -3.22
C HIS A 14 -0.04 6.92 -2.20
N GLU A 15 -0.56 7.50 -1.12
CA GLU A 15 -1.33 6.81 -0.09
C GLU A 15 -2.83 6.97 -0.32
N VAL A 16 -3.59 5.90 -0.12
CA VAL A 16 -5.05 5.96 -0.19
C VAL A 16 -5.71 5.02 0.81
N GLU A 17 -6.77 5.49 1.44
CA GLU A 17 -7.64 4.71 2.30
C GLU A 17 -8.93 4.37 1.54
N LEU A 18 -9.25 3.08 1.46
CA LEU A 18 -10.37 2.58 0.66
C LEU A 18 -11.25 1.65 1.51
N GLU A 19 -12.53 1.97 1.59
CA GLU A 19 -13.54 1.05 2.11
C GLU A 19 -13.68 -0.14 1.16
N GLN A 20 -13.34 -1.35 1.62
CA GLN A 20 -13.36 -2.53 0.76
C GLN A 20 -13.92 -3.74 1.50
N ASN A 21 -14.63 -4.60 0.78
CA ASN A 21 -14.96 -5.92 1.29
C ASN A 21 -13.68 -6.77 1.47
N ILE A 22 -13.55 -7.49 2.58
CA ILE A 22 -12.43 -8.42 2.85
C ILE A 22 -12.23 -9.46 1.75
N LYS A 23 -13.32 -9.88 1.08
CA LYS A 23 -13.29 -10.89 0.01
C LYS A 23 -13.03 -10.30 -1.38
N ALA A 24 -13.02 -8.98 -1.53
CA ALA A 24 -12.77 -8.35 -2.81
C ALA A 24 -11.28 -8.40 -3.16
N ASP A 25 -10.98 -8.47 -4.46
CA ASP A 25 -9.62 -8.43 -4.96
C ASP A 25 -8.91 -7.15 -4.54
N PRO A 26 -7.65 -7.23 -4.06
CA PRO A 26 -6.91 -6.06 -3.60
C PRO A 26 -6.65 -5.09 -4.75
N LEU A 27 -6.49 -3.81 -4.41
CA LEU A 27 -6.07 -2.80 -5.38
C LEU A 27 -4.62 -3.06 -5.81
N THR A 28 -4.43 -3.38 -7.09
CA THR A 28 -3.11 -3.68 -7.67
C THR A 28 -2.49 -2.50 -8.42
N LYS A 29 -3.29 -1.49 -8.78
CA LYS A 29 -2.85 -0.31 -9.53
C LYS A 29 -3.36 0.98 -8.89
N CYS A 30 -2.50 1.99 -8.88
CA CYS A 30 -2.84 3.31 -8.40
C CYS A 30 -3.79 4.04 -9.36
N TYR A 31 -4.87 4.60 -8.82
CA TYR A 31 -5.83 5.43 -9.57
C TYR A 31 -5.65 6.93 -9.32
N PHE A 32 -4.61 7.34 -8.60
CA PHE A 32 -4.36 8.75 -8.29
C PHE A 32 -4.14 9.55 -9.59
N ARG A 33 -4.76 10.72 -9.69
CA ARG A 33 -4.60 11.59 -10.86
C ARG A 33 -3.45 12.55 -10.60
N VAL A 34 -2.42 12.48 -11.44
CA VAL A 34 -1.23 13.34 -11.37
C VAL A 34 -1.26 14.35 -12.51
N THR A 35 -0.86 15.57 -12.20
CA THR A 35 -0.60 16.62 -13.21
C THR A 35 0.86 16.51 -13.63
N VAL A 36 1.09 16.33 -14.93
CA VAL A 36 2.44 16.45 -15.50
C VAL A 36 2.55 17.79 -16.19
N ASN A 37 3.68 18.46 -15.99
CA ASN A 37 4.02 19.65 -16.76
C ASN A 37 4.11 19.22 -18.22
N ALA A 38 3.31 19.83 -19.10
CA ALA A 38 3.58 19.74 -20.52
C ALA A 38 4.93 20.42 -20.74
N GLU A 39 5.88 19.68 -21.28
CA GLU A 39 7.21 20.19 -21.63
C GLU A 39 7.03 21.49 -22.42
N GLU A 40 7.76 22.53 -21.99
CA GLU A 40 7.68 23.91 -22.48
C GLU A 40 7.45 23.97 -23.99
N MET A 41 6.25 24.40 -24.41
CA MET A 41 6.15 25.09 -25.69
C MET A 41 6.63 26.52 -25.44
N GLU A 42 7.81 26.86 -25.94
CA GLU A 42 8.26 28.26 -26.03
C GLU A 42 7.18 29.08 -26.75
N GLY A 43 6.67 30.13 -26.09
CA GLY A 43 5.84 31.16 -26.75
C GLY A 43 4.44 31.42 -26.19
N VAL A 44 4.06 30.92 -25.01
CA VAL A 44 2.74 31.26 -24.42
C VAL A 44 2.90 32.33 -23.32
N GLU A 45 2.88 33.59 -23.71
CA GLU A 45 2.70 34.72 -22.78
C GLU A 45 1.23 34.77 -22.33
N GLY A 46 0.91 34.06 -21.25
CA GLY A 46 -0.44 34.07 -20.69
C GLY A 46 -0.59 33.15 -19.47
N TYR A 47 -1.34 33.61 -18.46
CA TYR A 47 -1.69 32.83 -17.29
C TYR A 47 -2.51 31.59 -17.69
N GLY A 48 -1.84 30.45 -17.85
CA GLY A 48 -2.49 29.18 -18.22
C GLY A 48 -1.52 28.15 -18.77
N VAL A 49 -0.61 27.64 -17.94
CA VAL A 49 0.23 26.48 -18.31
C VAL A 49 -0.68 25.28 -18.58
N PRO A 50 -0.60 24.63 -19.76
CA PRO A 50 -1.39 23.43 -20.03
C PRO A 50 -0.88 22.27 -19.15
N ILE A 51 -1.55 22.02 -18.03
CA ILE A 51 -1.33 20.83 -17.21
C ILE A 51 -1.96 19.61 -17.89
N LYS A 52 -1.16 18.59 -18.20
CA LYS A 52 -1.71 17.31 -18.69
C LYS A 52 -2.01 16.43 -17.48
N GLN A 53 -3.27 16.04 -17.31
CA GLN A 53 -3.67 15.12 -16.24
C GLN A 53 -3.57 13.68 -16.73
N ARG A 54 -2.86 12.82 -15.98
CA ARG A 54 -2.82 11.37 -16.22
C ARG A 54 -3.10 10.59 -14.94
N VAL A 55 -3.50 9.32 -15.07
CA VAL A 55 -3.59 8.40 -13.92
C VAL A 55 -2.20 7.85 -13.63
N CYS A 56 -1.83 7.74 -12.36
CA CYS A 56 -0.54 7.22 -11.90
C CYS A 56 -0.28 5.81 -12.45
N GLY A 57 -1.18 4.85 -12.17
CA GLY A 57 -1.08 3.49 -12.69
C GLY A 57 0.04 2.62 -12.09
N ALA A 58 0.86 3.16 -11.18
CA ALA A 58 1.93 2.43 -10.51
C ALA A 58 1.38 1.26 -9.66
N PRO A 59 2.16 0.18 -9.47
CA PRO A 59 1.77 -0.93 -8.62
C PRO A 59 1.38 -0.46 -7.21
N CYS A 60 0.27 -0.98 -6.68
CA CYS A 60 -0.22 -0.70 -5.33
C CYS A 60 -0.13 -1.94 -4.44
N ARG A 61 0.17 -1.71 -3.17
CA ARG A 61 0.18 -2.76 -2.14
C ARG A 61 -0.56 -2.32 -0.88
N ARG A 62 -1.41 -3.20 -0.38
CA ARG A 62 -2.14 -3.01 0.88
C ARG A 62 -1.15 -2.96 2.03
N GLN A 63 -1.19 -1.89 2.80
CA GLN A 63 -0.39 -1.74 4.01
C GLN A 63 -1.07 -2.50 5.14
N LEU A 64 -0.31 -3.33 5.86
CA LEU A 64 -0.78 -4.01 7.06
C LEU A 64 -0.74 -3.09 8.29
N CYS A 65 0.22 -2.14 8.31
CA CYS A 65 0.37 -1.12 9.33
C CYS A 65 1.22 0.06 8.81
N LYS A 66 0.88 1.30 9.19
CA LYS A 66 1.66 2.51 8.86
C LYS A 66 2.95 2.67 9.66
N SER A 67 2.98 2.18 10.91
CA SER A 67 4.15 2.25 11.77
C SER A 67 4.98 0.97 11.68
N SER A 68 6.30 1.11 11.73
CA SER A 68 7.23 -0.02 11.80
C SER A 68 6.82 -0.96 12.92
N PHE A 69 6.51 -2.21 12.59
CA PHE A 69 6.25 -3.23 13.60
C PHE A 69 7.58 -3.59 14.25
N ALA A 70 7.72 -3.31 15.54
CA ALA A 70 8.82 -3.87 16.32
C ALA A 70 8.52 -5.36 16.52
N LEU A 71 9.15 -6.23 15.74
CA LEU A 71 9.26 -7.63 16.13
C LEU A 71 10.09 -7.65 17.41
N LYS A 72 9.43 -7.82 18.55
CA LYS A 72 10.11 -8.10 19.81
C LYS A 72 10.75 -9.48 19.66
N GLY A 73 11.97 -9.49 19.12
CA GLY A 73 12.84 -10.66 19.04
C GLY A 73 13.17 -11.15 20.43
N GLY A 74 12.27 -11.96 20.97
CA GLY A 74 12.38 -12.65 22.25
C GLY A 74 11.55 -13.93 22.22
N GLY A 75 11.85 -14.80 21.25
CA GLY A 75 11.54 -16.24 21.26
C GLY A 75 10.07 -16.66 21.17
N TRP A 76 9.61 -17.05 19.98
CA TRP A 76 8.39 -17.89 19.81
C TRP A 76 8.73 -19.38 19.58
N SER A 77 9.98 -19.81 19.81
CA SER A 77 10.38 -21.20 19.52
C SER A 77 10.86 -22.01 20.74
N GLY A 78 10.69 -21.48 21.96
CA GLY A 78 11.29 -22.10 23.16
C GLY A 78 10.35 -22.83 24.09
N ASP A 79 9.10 -22.38 24.25
CA ASP A 79 8.30 -22.77 25.41
C ASP A 79 6.92 -23.28 24.99
N GLY A 80 6.75 -24.60 24.94
CA GLY A 80 5.42 -25.21 25.05
C GLY A 80 4.99 -26.22 23.99
N TYR A 81 5.58 -26.24 22.78
CA TYR A 81 5.15 -27.19 21.72
C TYR A 81 5.90 -28.53 21.69
N ALA A 82 6.79 -28.79 22.64
CA ALA A 82 7.39 -30.12 22.83
C ALA A 82 6.76 -30.82 24.06
N LYS A 83 5.49 -31.22 23.94
CA LYS A 83 4.95 -32.32 24.76
C LYS A 83 4.49 -33.46 23.87
N SER A 84 5.34 -34.47 23.78
CA SER A 84 5.05 -35.91 23.57
C SER A 84 6.43 -36.59 23.65
N GLY A 85 6.76 -37.44 24.61
CA GLY A 85 6.00 -38.57 25.14
C GLY A 85 6.42 -39.85 24.40
N LYS A 86 7.30 -40.66 25.02
CA LYS A 86 7.74 -42.06 24.74
C LYS A 86 9.26 -42.13 25.03
N GLY A 87 9.83 -43.06 25.79
CA GLY A 87 9.48 -44.44 26.10
C GLY A 87 10.81 -45.22 26.04
N GLU A 88 11.11 -46.00 27.09
CA GLU A 88 12.03 -47.15 27.17
C GLU A 88 13.34 -47.15 26.35
N LEU A 89 14.48 -47.16 27.06
CA LEU A 89 15.46 -48.27 27.13
C LEU A 89 16.60 -47.94 28.11
#